data_AF-A0A2N2G0P0-F1
#
_entry.id   AF-A0A2N2G0P0-F1
#
_cell.length_a   1.000
_cell.length_b   1.000
_cell.length_c   1.000
_cell.angle_alpha   90.00
_cell.angle_beta   90.00
_cell.angle_gamma   90.00
#
_symmetry.space_group_name_H-M   'P 1'
#
loop_
_entity.id
_entity.type
_entity.pdbx_description
1 polymer ?
#
loop_
_entity_poly.entity_id
_entity_poly.type
_entity_poly.pdbx_seq_one_letter_code
_entity_poly.pdbx_strand_id
1 'polypeptide(L)'
;LKMAGKKPMVIVQSSGVTNMGSCITSLLKPYGVTFPILTSWRTYKKGDSEIQHEHLATQLPTLIEAYGYEHTILNKDEIEKAIEQINVCDTTHTICIIQKESFSKVHLNKNHLLDLSQYTPRSEFLKVLNDTFKNKDTLFIGTTGNTAREMYSFMKNTHNFYMAGNMGGALSLGLGASKAGKSVVVCGGDAEFVMHMGGLTTAGRYKDEIDLTYIVFDNESNKSTGGQNTYQTHINYIQIAKASNFDTVKKTIVSLEDFSKTLLELTSKKGLKFLHVKCGTDEETPRPPIEVVKVSTF
;
A
#
# COMPACT_ATOMS: atom_id res chain seq x y z
N LEU A 1 19.44 4.39 -12.52
CA LEU A 1 20.13 3.31 -13.27
C LEU A 1 20.40 3.70 -14.73
N LYS A 2 19.38 3.99 -15.56
CA LYS A 2 19.58 4.36 -16.98
C LYS A 2 20.53 5.53 -17.18
N MET A 3 20.27 6.65 -16.49
CA MET A 3 21.14 7.86 -16.53
C MET A 3 22.57 7.61 -16.04
N ALA A 4 22.84 6.48 -15.37
CA ALA A 4 24.16 6.07 -14.91
C ALA A 4 24.78 4.97 -15.80
N GLY A 5 24.28 4.79 -17.03
CA GLY A 5 24.82 3.83 -18.01
C GLY A 5 24.39 2.37 -17.80
N LYS A 6 23.42 2.08 -16.93
CA LYS A 6 22.85 0.73 -16.75
C LYS A 6 21.59 0.55 -17.60
N LYS A 7 21.11 -0.69 -17.75
CA LYS A 7 19.90 -1.06 -18.50
C LYS A 7 18.80 -1.55 -17.56
N PRO A 8 18.08 -0.66 -16.86
CA PRO A 8 16.99 -1.06 -15.99
C PRO A 8 15.75 -1.48 -16.79
N MET A 9 14.86 -2.24 -16.15
CA MET A 9 13.50 -2.48 -16.60
C MET A 9 12.57 -2.30 -15.40
N VAL A 10 11.39 -1.74 -15.63
CA VAL A 10 10.36 -1.55 -14.61
C VAL A 10 9.14 -2.37 -14.99
N ILE A 11 8.66 -3.20 -14.07
CA ILE A 11 7.37 -3.89 -14.19
C ILE A 11 6.46 -3.31 -13.10
N VAL A 12 5.27 -2.89 -13.51
CA VAL A 12 4.35 -2.14 -12.66
C VAL A 12 2.90 -2.56 -12.88
N GLN A 13 2.04 -2.29 -11.90
CA GLN A 13 0.59 -2.36 -12.09
C GLN A 13 0.07 -1.10 -12.80
N SER A 14 -1.10 -1.19 -13.43
CA SER A 14 -1.75 -0.01 -14.02
C SER A 14 -1.83 1.18 -13.05
N SER A 15 -2.15 0.94 -11.78
CA SER A 15 -2.15 1.97 -10.72
C SER A 15 -0.77 2.50 -10.36
N GLY A 16 0.32 1.76 -10.60
CA GLY A 16 1.65 2.32 -10.42
C GLY A 16 2.03 3.28 -11.56
N VAL A 17 1.42 3.17 -12.75
CA VAL A 17 1.60 4.16 -13.82
C VAL A 17 1.08 5.53 -13.38
N THR A 18 -0.02 5.60 -12.63
CA THR A 18 -0.52 6.87 -12.09
C THR A 18 0.46 7.48 -11.09
N ASN A 19 1.10 6.66 -10.24
CA ASN A 19 2.13 7.13 -9.30
C ASN A 19 3.40 7.61 -10.00
N MET A 20 3.75 7.03 -11.15
CA MET A 20 4.91 7.44 -11.93
C MET A 20 4.65 8.66 -12.82
N GLY A 21 3.41 9.16 -12.91
CA GLY A 21 3.02 10.21 -13.86
C GLY A 21 3.90 11.45 -13.81
N SER A 22 4.20 11.97 -12.61
CA SER A 22 5.12 13.10 -12.46
C SER A 22 6.51 12.77 -13.00
N CYS A 23 7.09 11.64 -12.62
CA CYS A 23 8.41 11.22 -13.13
C CYS A 23 8.41 11.05 -14.66
N ILE A 24 7.38 10.43 -15.22
CA ILE A 24 7.24 10.23 -16.68
C ILE A 24 7.21 11.57 -17.41
N THR A 25 6.35 12.48 -16.95
CA THR A 25 6.07 13.75 -17.65
C THR A 25 7.08 14.86 -17.38
N SER A 26 7.73 14.86 -16.21
CA SER A 26 8.64 15.93 -15.80
C SER A 26 10.11 15.55 -15.79
N LEU A 27 10.44 14.25 -15.80
CA LEU A 27 11.82 13.76 -15.86
C LEU A 27 12.08 12.91 -17.10
N LEU A 28 11.32 11.84 -17.32
CA LEU A 28 11.65 10.90 -18.39
C LEU A 28 11.45 11.53 -19.78
N LYS A 29 10.27 12.09 -20.04
CA LYS A 29 9.93 12.70 -21.33
C LYS A 29 10.80 13.93 -21.65
N PRO A 30 10.96 14.93 -20.76
CA PRO A 30 11.69 16.16 -21.11
C PRO A 30 13.20 15.94 -21.27
N TYR A 31 13.77 14.93 -20.59
CA TYR A 31 15.20 14.64 -20.63
C TYR A 31 15.53 13.50 -21.61
N GLY A 32 14.55 12.99 -22.38
CA GLY A 32 14.77 11.91 -23.34
C GLY A 32 15.25 10.60 -22.71
N VAL A 33 14.89 10.34 -21.44
CA VAL A 33 15.32 9.14 -20.72
C VAL A 33 14.33 8.00 -21.02
N THR A 34 14.82 6.96 -21.69
CA THR A 34 14.03 5.78 -22.06
C THR A 34 14.55 4.52 -21.38
N PHE A 35 13.64 3.63 -21.03
CA PHE A 35 13.92 2.26 -20.58
C PHE A 35 12.59 1.50 -20.58
N PRO A 36 12.59 0.15 -20.64
CA PRO A 36 11.35 -0.60 -20.71
C PRO A 36 10.52 -0.42 -19.45
N ILE A 37 9.31 0.11 -19.63
CA ILE A 37 8.25 0.14 -18.61
C ILE A 37 7.16 -0.82 -19.09
N LEU A 38 6.96 -1.89 -18.33
CA LEU A 38 5.92 -2.88 -18.60
C LEU A 38 4.82 -2.71 -17.56
N THR A 39 3.61 -2.37 -17.99
CA THR A 39 2.46 -2.19 -17.11
C THR A 39 1.45 -3.31 -17.29
N SER A 40 1.02 -3.95 -16.21
CA SER A 40 -0.09 -4.89 -16.28
C SER A 40 -1.42 -4.18 -16.52
N TRP A 41 -2.18 -4.69 -17.48
CA TRP A 41 -3.54 -4.27 -17.77
C TRP A 41 -4.51 -5.17 -17.02
N ARG A 42 -4.87 -4.73 -15.81
CA ARG A 42 -5.89 -5.42 -15.04
C ARG A 42 -7.26 -5.16 -15.67
N THR A 43 -7.92 -6.23 -16.10
CA THR A 43 -9.34 -6.19 -16.43
C THR A 43 -10.15 -6.12 -15.13
N TYR A 44 -11.35 -5.53 -15.20
CA TYR A 44 -12.26 -5.46 -14.05
C TYR A 44 -13.39 -6.47 -14.23
N LYS A 45 -13.62 -7.28 -13.21
CA LYS A 45 -14.79 -8.16 -13.08
C LYS A 45 -15.44 -7.89 -11.73
N LYS A 46 -16.70 -7.45 -11.75
CA LYS A 46 -17.48 -7.15 -10.53
C LYS A 46 -17.45 -8.34 -9.56
N GLY A 47 -17.13 -8.10 -8.29
CA GLY A 47 -16.99 -9.11 -7.25
C GLY A 47 -15.58 -9.74 -7.14
N ASP A 48 -14.86 -9.88 -8.25
CA ASP A 48 -13.53 -10.52 -8.30
C ASP A 48 -12.37 -9.53 -8.36
N SER A 49 -12.65 -8.24 -8.59
CA SER A 49 -11.65 -7.18 -8.73
C SER A 49 -11.84 -6.10 -7.68
N GLU A 50 -10.73 -5.52 -7.20
CA GLU A 50 -10.79 -4.35 -6.33
C GLU A 50 -11.36 -3.14 -7.08
N ILE A 51 -12.17 -2.32 -6.39
CA ILE A 51 -12.96 -1.23 -6.99
C ILE A 51 -12.10 -0.22 -7.76
N GLN A 52 -10.88 0.08 -7.31
CA GLN A 52 -10.00 1.04 -7.96
C GLN A 52 -9.62 0.65 -9.39
N HIS A 53 -9.76 -0.63 -9.75
CA HIS A 53 -9.49 -1.09 -11.10
C HIS A 53 -10.62 -0.76 -12.08
N GLU A 54 -11.85 -0.52 -11.62
CA GLU A 54 -13.04 -0.30 -12.48
C GLU A 54 -12.80 0.83 -13.50
N HIS A 55 -12.30 1.97 -13.03
CA HIS A 55 -12.04 3.11 -13.90
C HIS A 55 -10.77 2.92 -14.75
N LEU A 56 -9.64 2.68 -14.08
CA LEU A 56 -8.32 2.66 -14.73
C LEU A 56 -8.17 1.52 -15.74
N ALA A 57 -8.88 0.40 -15.56
CA ALA A 57 -8.90 -0.70 -16.51
C ALA A 57 -9.36 -0.25 -17.91
N THR A 58 -10.17 0.80 -18.02
CA THR A 58 -10.71 1.27 -19.32
C THR A 58 -9.90 2.41 -19.94
N GLN A 59 -9.04 3.08 -19.16
CA GLN A 59 -8.39 4.33 -19.57
C GLN A 59 -6.86 4.24 -19.68
N LEU A 60 -6.26 3.08 -19.40
CA LEU A 60 -4.80 2.94 -19.35
C LEU A 60 -4.08 3.38 -20.65
N PRO A 61 -4.51 2.98 -21.87
CA PRO A 61 -3.91 3.48 -23.12
C PRO A 61 -3.97 5.01 -23.24
N THR A 62 -5.15 5.59 -23.03
CA THR A 62 -5.37 7.05 -23.07
C THR A 62 -4.50 7.79 -22.07
N LEU A 63 -4.32 7.23 -20.86
CA LEU A 63 -3.45 7.81 -19.84
C LEU A 63 -1.97 7.82 -20.29
N ILE A 64 -1.50 6.74 -20.91
CA ILE A 64 -0.13 6.64 -21.43
C ILE A 64 0.09 7.70 -22.51
N GLU A 65 -0.86 7.85 -23.42
CA GLU A 65 -0.84 8.89 -24.47
C GLU A 65 -0.85 10.31 -23.88
N ALA A 66 -1.66 10.55 -22.85
CA ALA A 66 -1.71 11.82 -22.14
C ALA A 66 -0.37 12.17 -21.46
N TYR A 67 0.44 11.17 -21.08
CA TYR A 67 1.80 11.38 -20.59
C TYR A 67 2.84 11.60 -21.71
N GLY A 68 2.41 11.63 -22.96
CA GLY A 68 3.27 11.80 -24.13
C GLY A 68 4.05 10.55 -24.50
N TYR A 69 3.58 9.37 -24.10
CA TYR A 69 4.15 8.08 -24.47
C TYR A 69 3.23 7.35 -25.46
N GLU A 70 3.81 6.56 -26.35
CA GLU A 70 3.07 5.57 -27.11
C GLU A 70 2.87 4.31 -26.27
N HIS A 71 2.02 3.39 -26.72
CA HIS A 71 1.86 2.09 -26.09
C HIS A 71 1.85 0.95 -27.11
N THR A 72 2.28 -0.23 -26.67
CA THR A 72 2.13 -1.49 -27.42
C THR A 72 1.62 -2.56 -26.48
N ILE A 73 0.84 -3.51 -26.98
CA ILE A 73 0.43 -4.69 -26.21
C ILE A 73 1.51 -5.76 -26.37
N LEU A 74 2.01 -6.29 -25.25
CA LEU A 74 3.01 -7.35 -25.24
C LEU A 74 2.45 -8.59 -25.93
N ASN A 75 3.16 -9.09 -26.94
CA ASN A 75 2.80 -10.33 -27.61
C ASN A 75 2.92 -11.49 -26.60
N LYS A 76 1.87 -12.31 -26.49
CA LYS A 76 1.80 -13.44 -25.55
C LYS A 76 2.04 -14.80 -26.22
N ASP A 77 2.05 -14.84 -27.55
CA ASP A 77 2.08 -16.06 -28.35
C ASP A 77 3.50 -16.31 -28.95
N GLU A 78 4.27 -15.25 -29.19
CA GLU A 78 5.60 -15.29 -29.82
C GLU A 78 6.63 -14.54 -28.97
N ILE A 79 7.55 -15.29 -28.35
CA ILE A 79 8.53 -14.74 -27.40
C ILE A 79 9.52 -13.78 -28.06
N GLU A 80 9.90 -14.05 -29.32
CA GLU A 80 10.81 -13.20 -30.09
C GLU A 80 10.19 -11.81 -30.31
N LYS A 81 8.90 -11.75 -30.65
CA LYS A 81 8.16 -10.49 -30.80
C LYS A 81 8.01 -9.76 -29.47
N ALA A 82 7.76 -10.48 -28.39
CA ALA A 82 7.70 -9.89 -27.05
C ALA A 82 9.03 -9.23 -26.66
N ILE A 83 10.16 -9.89 -26.94
CA ILE A 83 11.51 -9.36 -26.71
C ILE A 83 11.77 -8.13 -27.59
N GLU A 84 11.40 -8.17 -28.88
CA GLU A 84 11.51 -7.03 -29.79
C GLU A 84 10.75 -5.82 -29.25
N GLN A 85 9.50 -5.99 -28.82
CA GLN A 85 8.69 -4.93 -28.23
C GLN A 85 9.33 -4.33 -26.97
N ILE A 86 9.92 -5.15 -26.10
CA ILE A 86 10.64 -4.69 -24.91
C ILE A 86 11.89 -3.89 -25.32
N ASN A 87 12.64 -4.34 -26.33
CA ASN A 87 13.82 -3.64 -26.83
C ASN A 87 13.47 -2.28 -27.44
N VAL A 88 12.35 -2.18 -28.17
CA VAL A 88 11.84 -0.89 -28.67
C VAL A 88 11.62 0.07 -27.50
N CYS A 89 10.96 -0.38 -26.43
CA CYS A 89 10.72 0.44 -25.22
C CYS A 89 12.01 0.89 -24.51
N ASP A 90 13.17 0.26 -24.76
CA ASP A 90 14.46 0.73 -24.20
C ASP A 90 15.00 1.98 -24.90
N THR A 91 14.54 2.24 -26.13
CA THR A 91 15.05 3.30 -27.01
C THR A 91 14.00 4.34 -27.39
N THR A 92 12.72 4.08 -27.12
CA THR A 92 11.60 4.97 -27.42
C THR A 92 10.80 5.33 -26.17
N HIS A 93 9.98 6.38 -26.27
CA HIS A 93 8.96 6.69 -25.26
C HIS A 93 7.71 5.84 -25.50
N THR A 94 7.85 4.52 -25.36
CA THR A 94 6.76 3.55 -25.50
C THR A 94 6.64 2.75 -24.22
N ILE A 95 5.41 2.59 -23.70
CA ILE A 95 5.10 1.71 -22.58
C ILE A 95 4.51 0.40 -23.11
N CYS A 96 5.01 -0.73 -22.62
CA CYS A 96 4.50 -2.04 -22.99
C CYS A 96 3.39 -2.47 -22.04
N ILE A 97 2.23 -2.86 -22.58
CA ILE A 97 1.05 -3.26 -21.83
C ILE A 97 0.98 -4.79 -21.78
N ILE A 98 1.02 -5.36 -20.57
CA ILE A 98 0.90 -6.79 -20.32
C ILE A 98 -0.57 -7.13 -20.07
N GLN A 99 -1.18 -7.94 -20.94
CA GLN A 99 -2.55 -8.42 -20.73
C GLN A 99 -2.60 -9.54 -19.70
N LYS A 100 -3.82 -9.83 -19.21
CA LYS A 100 -4.05 -11.03 -18.41
C LYS A 100 -3.63 -12.26 -19.24
N GLU A 101 -3.05 -13.26 -18.57
CA GLU A 101 -2.57 -14.51 -19.18
C GLU A 101 -1.36 -14.37 -20.12
N SER A 102 -0.71 -13.20 -20.19
CA SER A 102 0.57 -13.05 -20.90
C SER A 102 1.74 -13.77 -20.21
N PHE A 103 1.64 -14.09 -18.92
CA PHE A 103 2.65 -14.85 -18.18
C PHE A 103 2.03 -16.07 -17.52
N SER A 104 2.79 -17.17 -17.50
CA SER A 104 2.45 -18.35 -16.72
C SER A 104 2.58 -18.07 -15.21
N LYS A 105 1.83 -18.83 -14.39
CA LYS A 105 1.92 -18.70 -12.94
C LYS A 105 3.29 -19.22 -12.47
N VAL A 106 4.02 -18.36 -11.77
CA VAL A 106 5.28 -18.70 -11.12
C VAL A 106 5.13 -18.49 -9.62
N HIS A 107 5.55 -19.47 -8.83
CA HIS A 107 5.58 -19.34 -7.37
C HIS A 107 6.84 -18.58 -6.93
N LEU A 108 6.72 -17.79 -5.87
CA LEU A 108 7.87 -17.12 -5.28
C LEU A 108 8.92 -18.18 -4.88
N ASN A 109 10.18 -17.94 -5.27
CA ASN A 109 11.28 -18.85 -4.94
C ASN A 109 11.39 -18.99 -3.41
N LYS A 110 11.63 -20.22 -2.93
CA LYS A 110 11.76 -20.50 -1.49
C LYS A 110 12.78 -19.61 -0.78
N ASN A 111 13.86 -19.22 -1.46
CA ASN A 111 14.90 -18.33 -0.90
C ASN A 111 14.40 -16.89 -0.68
N HIS A 112 13.24 -16.53 -1.21
CA HIS A 112 12.60 -15.23 -1.03
C HIS A 112 11.33 -15.31 -0.17
N LEU A 113 10.95 -16.51 0.29
CA LEU A 113 9.86 -16.68 1.25
C LEU A 113 10.34 -16.31 2.65
N LEU A 114 9.49 -15.62 3.39
CA LEU A 114 9.70 -15.28 4.79
C LEU A 114 9.04 -16.32 5.69
N ASP A 115 9.76 -16.79 6.71
CA ASP A 115 9.14 -17.53 7.81
C ASP A 115 8.68 -16.56 8.89
N LEU A 116 7.37 -16.35 8.96
CA LEU A 116 6.71 -15.45 9.90
C LEU A 116 5.91 -16.22 10.95
N SER A 117 6.04 -17.55 11.01
CA SER A 117 5.23 -18.42 11.88
C SER A 117 5.48 -18.19 13.38
N GLN A 118 6.67 -17.69 13.72
CA GLN A 118 7.03 -17.30 15.09
C GLN A 118 6.28 -16.04 15.58
N TYR A 119 5.72 -15.24 14.68
CA TYR A 119 5.04 -14.00 15.03
C TYR A 119 3.53 -14.21 15.13
N THR A 120 2.91 -13.53 16.09
CA THR A 120 1.45 -13.49 16.21
C THR A 120 0.82 -12.94 14.92
N PRO A 121 -0.19 -13.62 14.32
CA PRO A 121 -0.88 -13.12 13.14
C PRO A 121 -1.51 -11.73 13.37
N ARG A 122 -1.61 -10.92 12.31
CA ARG A 122 -2.17 -9.56 12.39
C ARG A 122 -3.57 -9.57 12.98
N SER A 123 -4.40 -10.55 12.61
CA SER A 123 -5.79 -10.69 13.07
C SER A 123 -5.93 -10.66 14.60
N GLU A 124 -4.99 -11.20 15.36
CA GLU A 124 -5.09 -11.21 16.83
C GLU A 124 -4.94 -9.82 17.41
N PHE A 125 -4.04 -8.98 16.86
CA PHE A 125 -3.94 -7.58 17.24
C PHE A 125 -5.20 -6.79 16.83
N LEU A 126 -5.77 -7.09 15.66
CA LEU A 126 -7.01 -6.48 15.19
C LEU A 126 -8.19 -6.84 16.11
N LYS A 127 -8.27 -8.07 16.63
CA LYS A 127 -9.29 -8.47 17.62
C LYS A 127 -9.16 -7.67 18.92
N VAL A 128 -7.93 -7.44 19.40
CA VAL A 128 -7.68 -6.57 20.56
C VAL A 128 -8.17 -5.14 20.30
N LEU A 129 -7.91 -4.59 19.11
CA LEU A 129 -8.45 -3.27 18.72
C LEU A 129 -9.99 -3.29 18.69
N ASN A 130 -10.59 -4.31 18.09
CA ASN A 130 -12.04 -4.47 18.05
C ASN A 130 -12.66 -4.44 19.44
N ASP A 131 -12.15 -5.26 20.37
CA ASP A 131 -12.70 -5.32 21.73
C ASP A 131 -12.45 -4.06 22.55
N THR A 132 -11.32 -3.39 22.35
CA THR A 132 -10.97 -2.16 23.05
C THR A 132 -11.81 -0.95 22.58
N PHE A 133 -12.29 -0.98 21.33
CA PHE A 133 -12.96 0.16 20.69
C PHE A 133 -14.41 -0.11 20.24
N LYS A 134 -14.99 -1.29 20.47
CA LYS A 134 -16.34 -1.67 19.99
C LYS A 134 -17.51 -0.76 20.37
N ASN A 135 -17.32 0.14 21.33
CA ASN A 135 -18.32 1.12 21.78
C ASN A 135 -17.77 2.55 21.81
N LYS A 136 -16.71 2.83 21.04
CA LYS A 136 -16.05 4.13 20.98
C LYS A 136 -16.30 4.79 19.63
N ASP A 137 -16.46 6.12 19.65
CA ASP A 137 -16.51 6.94 18.44
C ASP A 137 -15.08 7.21 17.94
N THR A 138 -14.46 6.16 17.41
CA THR A 138 -13.12 6.20 16.83
C THR A 138 -13.19 5.63 15.42
N LEU A 139 -12.73 6.43 14.45
CA LEU A 139 -12.64 6.01 13.06
C LEU A 139 -11.36 5.19 12.85
N PHE A 140 -11.52 3.98 12.36
CA PHE A 140 -10.41 3.13 11.92
C PHE A 140 -10.28 3.18 10.41
N ILE A 141 -9.07 3.41 9.90
CA ILE A 141 -8.76 3.41 8.47
C ILE A 141 -7.81 2.24 8.19
N GLY A 142 -8.29 1.24 7.47
CA GLY A 142 -7.50 0.11 7.01
C GLY A 142 -6.93 0.37 5.63
N THR A 143 -5.63 0.18 5.46
CA THR A 143 -4.98 0.37 4.16
C THR A 143 -5.27 -0.73 3.13
N THR A 144 -4.87 -0.45 1.89
CA THR A 144 -4.92 -1.32 0.72
C THR A 144 -4.28 -2.69 0.97
N GLY A 145 -4.82 -3.71 0.31
CA GLY A 145 -4.34 -5.07 0.42
C GLY A 145 -5.00 -5.78 1.60
N ASN A 146 -4.21 -6.53 2.37
CA ASN A 146 -4.77 -7.44 3.35
C ASN A 146 -5.29 -6.75 4.61
N THR A 147 -4.71 -5.61 5.01
CA THR A 147 -5.10 -4.95 6.26
C THR A 147 -6.58 -4.58 6.28
N ALA A 148 -7.12 -3.94 5.22
CA ALA A 148 -8.55 -3.66 5.14
C ALA A 148 -9.43 -4.92 5.11
N ARG A 149 -9.00 -6.00 4.44
CA ARG A 149 -9.75 -7.28 4.38
C ARG A 149 -9.79 -7.99 5.73
N GLU A 150 -8.67 -8.00 6.44
CA GLU A 150 -8.53 -8.55 7.78
C GLU A 150 -9.34 -7.71 8.78
N MET A 151 -9.30 -6.37 8.70
CA MET A 151 -10.16 -5.50 9.50
C MET A 151 -11.64 -5.79 9.29
N TYR A 152 -12.08 -5.97 8.04
CA TYR A 152 -13.48 -6.33 7.77
C TYR A 152 -13.88 -7.67 8.40
N SER A 153 -12.93 -8.61 8.46
CA SER A 153 -13.16 -9.95 9.01
C SER A 153 -13.13 -9.98 10.55
N PHE A 154 -12.25 -9.19 11.17
CA PHE A 154 -11.91 -9.31 12.59
C PHE A 154 -12.26 -8.08 13.44
N MET A 155 -12.61 -6.94 12.84
CA MET A 155 -12.97 -5.69 13.51
C MET A 155 -14.41 -5.24 13.25
N LYS A 156 -15.37 -6.15 13.30
CA LYS A 156 -16.76 -5.88 12.89
C LYS A 156 -17.51 -4.88 13.76
N ASN A 157 -17.04 -4.64 14.98
CA ASN A 157 -17.75 -3.83 15.97
C ASN A 157 -17.20 -2.40 16.08
N THR A 158 -16.29 -1.99 15.20
CA THR A 158 -15.71 -0.64 15.16
C THR A 158 -16.14 0.13 13.90
N HIS A 159 -16.02 1.46 13.95
CA HIS A 159 -16.28 2.31 12.78
C HIS A 159 -15.10 2.26 11.82
N ASN A 160 -15.23 1.48 10.74
CA ASN A 160 -14.12 1.22 9.83
C ASN A 160 -14.34 1.84 8.44
N PHE A 161 -13.28 2.42 7.89
CA PHE A 161 -13.15 2.74 6.47
C PHE A 161 -12.12 1.80 5.84
N TYR A 162 -12.53 1.10 4.78
CA TYR A 162 -11.75 0.07 4.11
C TYR A 162 -11.16 0.62 2.81
N MET A 163 -9.92 1.10 2.84
CA MET A 163 -9.32 1.76 1.70
C MET A 163 -8.74 0.74 0.71
N ALA A 164 -9.53 0.35 -0.30
CA ALA A 164 -9.18 -0.72 -1.24
C ALA A 164 -8.01 -0.39 -2.20
N GLY A 165 -7.73 0.90 -2.45
CA GLY A 165 -6.63 1.38 -3.30
C GLY A 165 -5.93 2.60 -2.68
N ASN A 166 -5.11 3.33 -3.44
CA ASN A 166 -4.33 4.48 -2.93
C ASN A 166 -3.33 4.08 -1.83
N MET A 167 -2.50 3.06 -2.10
CA MET A 167 -1.47 2.59 -1.17
C MET A 167 -0.52 3.74 -0.78
N GLY A 168 -0.36 3.97 0.53
CA GLY A 168 0.38 5.09 1.12
C GLY A 168 -0.51 6.27 1.53
N GLY A 169 -1.76 6.28 1.07
CA GLY A 169 -2.71 7.36 1.32
C GLY A 169 -3.42 7.32 2.68
N ALA A 170 -3.37 6.20 3.42
CA ALA A 170 -4.20 6.00 4.61
C ALA A 170 -3.94 7.06 5.68
N LEU A 171 -2.65 7.36 5.91
CA LEU A 171 -2.23 8.39 6.87
C LEU A 171 -2.73 9.78 6.48
N SER A 172 -2.72 10.12 5.18
CA SER A 172 -3.18 11.42 4.71
C SER A 172 -4.69 11.57 4.84
N LEU A 173 -5.45 10.50 4.54
CA LEU A 173 -6.89 10.47 4.79
C LEU A 173 -7.21 10.59 6.28
N GLY A 174 -6.48 9.86 7.13
CA GLY A 174 -6.62 9.94 8.56
C GLY A 174 -6.31 11.32 9.13
N LEU A 175 -5.27 11.98 8.62
CA LEU A 175 -4.96 13.36 8.99
C LEU A 175 -6.11 14.30 8.66
N GLY A 176 -6.68 14.21 7.45
CA GLY A 176 -7.84 15.01 7.05
C GLY A 176 -9.05 14.79 7.97
N ALA A 177 -9.37 13.53 8.27
CA ALA A 177 -10.46 13.19 9.18
C ALA A 177 -10.22 13.72 10.60
N SER A 178 -8.99 13.62 11.11
CA SER A 178 -8.65 14.10 12.44
C SER A 178 -8.65 15.63 12.53
N LYS A 179 -8.21 16.33 11.48
CA LYS A 179 -8.36 17.79 11.37
C LYS A 179 -9.83 18.24 11.34
N ALA A 180 -10.75 17.38 10.91
CA ALA A 180 -12.18 17.61 10.97
C ALA A 180 -12.81 17.24 12.33
N GLY A 181 -12.00 16.89 13.33
CA GLY A 181 -12.44 16.65 14.71
C GLY A 181 -12.67 15.18 15.08
N LYS A 182 -12.41 14.22 14.16
CA LYS A 182 -12.55 12.79 14.46
C LYS A 182 -11.35 12.27 15.27
N SER A 183 -11.60 11.34 16.19
CA SER A 183 -10.54 10.49 16.74
C SER A 183 -10.24 9.37 15.75
N VAL A 184 -8.98 9.23 15.32
CA VAL A 184 -8.62 8.35 14.19
C VAL A 184 -7.52 7.36 14.58
N VAL A 185 -7.68 6.11 14.13
CA VAL A 185 -6.63 5.09 14.13
C VAL A 185 -6.40 4.63 12.69
N VAL A 186 -5.17 4.76 12.20
CA VAL A 186 -4.76 4.26 10.89
C VAL A 186 -4.04 2.93 11.09
N CYS A 187 -4.53 1.87 10.47
CA CYS A 187 -3.91 0.55 10.44
C CYS A 187 -3.19 0.38 9.09
N GLY A 188 -1.87 0.58 9.10
CA GLY A 188 -1.03 0.51 7.90
C GLY A 188 -0.11 -0.71 7.86
N GLY A 189 0.55 -0.88 6.72
CA GLY A 189 1.61 -1.87 6.51
C GLY A 189 3.00 -1.24 6.44
N ASP A 190 4.04 -2.06 6.55
CA ASP A 190 5.44 -1.67 6.38
C ASP A 190 5.73 -1.11 4.99
N ALA A 191 5.28 -1.79 3.93
CA ALA A 191 5.43 -1.32 2.55
C ALA A 191 4.66 -0.02 2.30
N GLU A 192 3.49 0.13 2.93
CA GLU A 192 2.69 1.35 2.82
C GLU A 192 3.43 2.55 3.42
N PHE A 193 4.02 2.37 4.61
CA PHE A 193 4.70 3.43 5.34
C PHE A 193 5.73 4.16 4.45
N VAL A 194 6.50 3.40 3.66
CA VAL A 194 7.54 3.99 2.80
C VAL A 194 7.02 4.58 1.49
N MET A 195 5.85 4.15 1.00
CA MET A 195 5.34 4.61 -0.29
C MET A 195 5.03 6.11 -0.29
N HIS A 196 4.52 6.65 0.82
CA HIS A 196 4.16 8.08 0.94
C HIS A 196 4.65 8.70 2.26
N MET A 197 5.95 8.57 2.56
CA MET A 197 6.55 9.11 3.80
C MET A 197 6.37 10.62 3.98
N GLY A 198 6.14 11.40 2.92
CA GLY A 198 5.80 12.83 3.03
C GLY A 198 4.58 13.09 3.93
N GLY A 199 3.65 12.13 4.02
CA GLY A 199 2.50 12.17 4.92
C GLY A 199 2.88 12.24 6.39
N LEU A 200 4.01 11.64 6.80
CA LEU A 200 4.50 11.66 8.18
C LEU A 200 4.84 13.09 8.62
N THR A 201 5.70 13.77 7.86
CA THR A 201 6.08 15.16 8.17
C THR A 201 4.90 16.12 8.10
N THR A 202 3.94 15.85 7.22
CA THR A 202 2.71 16.64 7.09
C THR A 202 1.80 16.45 8.30
N ALA A 203 1.61 15.22 8.78
CA ALA A 203 0.86 14.96 10.01
C ALA A 203 1.56 15.57 11.23
N GLY A 204 2.89 15.42 11.31
CA GLY A 204 3.73 15.97 12.37
C GLY A 204 3.61 17.49 12.57
N ARG A 205 3.33 18.23 11.49
CA ARG A 205 3.07 19.67 11.53
C ARG A 205 1.88 20.02 12.42
N TYR A 206 0.88 19.13 12.48
CA TYR A 206 -0.40 19.37 13.18
C TYR A 206 -0.52 18.57 14.48
N LYS A 207 0.60 18.08 15.06
CA LYS A 207 0.55 17.12 16.17
C LYS A 207 -0.29 17.55 17.39
N ASP A 208 -0.40 18.86 17.61
CA ASP A 208 -1.11 19.45 18.75
C ASP A 208 -2.59 19.78 18.43
N GLU A 209 -3.00 19.67 17.16
CA GLU A 209 -4.35 19.97 16.67
C GLU A 209 -5.18 18.72 16.41
N ILE A 210 -4.56 17.52 16.42
CA ILE A 210 -5.18 16.27 15.93
C ILE A 210 -5.16 15.17 17.00
N ASP A 211 -6.08 14.22 16.88
CA ASP A 211 -6.07 12.96 17.62
C ASP A 211 -6.02 11.80 16.63
N LEU A 212 -4.79 11.38 16.32
CA LEU A 212 -4.51 10.38 15.30
C LEU A 212 -3.45 9.40 15.80
N THR A 213 -3.76 8.11 15.77
CA THR A 213 -2.80 7.04 16.06
C THR A 213 -2.48 6.29 14.77
N TYR A 214 -1.20 6.21 14.39
CA TYR A 214 -0.76 5.41 13.26
C TYR A 214 -0.09 4.13 13.75
N ILE A 215 -0.69 2.98 13.42
CA ILE A 215 -0.17 1.65 13.77
C ILE A 215 0.34 0.99 12.49
N VAL A 216 1.64 0.68 12.46
CA VAL A 216 2.27 -0.08 11.38
C VAL A 216 2.34 -1.54 11.79
N PHE A 217 1.61 -2.38 11.08
CA PHE A 217 1.68 -3.84 11.19
C PHE A 217 2.70 -4.40 10.19
N ASP A 218 3.91 -4.59 10.69
CA ASP A 218 5.08 -4.99 9.94
C ASP A 218 5.23 -6.52 9.90
N ASN A 219 4.89 -7.09 8.75
CA ASN A 219 5.12 -8.51 8.44
C ASN A 219 6.24 -8.70 7.40
N GLU A 220 7.00 -7.65 7.06
CA GLU A 220 8.05 -7.66 6.02
C GLU A 220 7.60 -8.16 4.63
N SER A 221 6.30 -8.28 4.36
CA SER A 221 5.79 -8.99 3.18
C SER A 221 4.66 -8.26 2.47
N ASN A 222 4.83 -8.06 1.15
CA ASN A 222 3.75 -7.70 0.24
C ASN A 222 2.86 -8.93 -0.06
N LYS A 223 2.18 -9.45 0.98
CA LYS A 223 1.38 -10.68 0.93
C LYS A 223 0.34 -10.67 -0.20
N SER A 224 -0.34 -9.55 -0.41
CA SER A 224 -1.40 -9.41 -1.42
C SER A 224 -0.92 -9.52 -2.87
N THR A 225 0.39 -9.36 -3.13
CA THR A 225 0.98 -9.39 -4.48
C THR A 225 1.85 -10.63 -4.73
N GLY A 226 1.80 -11.62 -3.85
CA GLY A 226 2.53 -12.88 -3.99
C GLY A 226 3.57 -13.14 -2.90
N GLY A 227 3.57 -12.36 -1.81
CA GLY A 227 4.34 -12.66 -0.61
C GLY A 227 5.81 -12.25 -0.64
N GLN A 228 6.19 -11.37 -1.56
CA GLN A 228 7.56 -10.90 -1.70
C GLN A 228 8.00 -10.07 -0.48
N ASN A 229 9.25 -10.24 -0.06
CA ASN A 229 9.87 -9.39 0.96
C ASN A 229 9.80 -7.90 0.54
N THR A 230 9.50 -7.02 1.48
CA THR A 230 9.46 -5.57 1.27
C THR A 230 10.84 -4.93 1.20
N TYR A 231 11.88 -5.64 1.66
CA TYR A 231 13.30 -5.24 1.71
C TYR A 231 13.57 -4.00 2.57
N GLN A 232 12.77 -3.78 3.60
CA GLN A 232 12.82 -2.59 4.45
C GLN A 232 13.58 -2.79 5.77
N THR A 233 14.37 -3.85 5.92
CA THR A 233 15.11 -4.17 7.16
C THR A 233 16.10 -3.07 7.59
N HIS A 234 16.48 -2.17 6.67
CA HIS A 234 17.33 -1.02 6.92
C HIS A 234 16.59 0.21 7.49
N ILE A 235 15.25 0.17 7.53
CA ILE A 235 14.40 1.29 7.94
C ILE A 235 14.06 1.17 9.43
N ASN A 236 14.32 2.24 10.19
CA ASN A 236 13.85 2.36 11.56
C ASN A 236 12.56 3.21 11.62
N TYR A 237 11.41 2.54 11.55
CA TYR A 237 10.09 3.19 11.52
C TYR A 237 9.84 4.11 12.72
N ILE A 238 10.19 3.65 13.93
CA ILE A 238 10.00 4.41 15.18
C ILE A 238 10.79 5.72 15.12
N GLN A 239 12.05 5.67 14.71
CA GLN A 239 12.89 6.87 14.65
C GLN A 239 12.46 7.83 13.55
N ILE A 240 12.01 7.33 12.40
CA ILE A 240 11.45 8.18 11.34
C ILE A 240 10.18 8.88 11.81
N ALA A 241 9.26 8.15 12.46
CA ALA A 241 8.04 8.73 13.02
C ALA A 241 8.37 9.77 14.10
N LYS A 242 9.31 9.47 15.00
CA LYS A 242 9.76 10.39 16.05
C LYS A 242 10.38 11.66 15.47
N ALA A 243 11.27 11.51 14.49
CA ALA A 243 11.86 12.64 13.77
C ALA A 243 10.81 13.45 12.97
N SER A 244 9.66 12.83 12.68
CA SER A 244 8.48 13.46 12.08
C SER A 244 7.47 13.96 13.12
N ASN A 245 7.89 14.14 14.38
CA ASN A 245 7.09 14.76 15.46
C ASN A 245 5.92 13.91 16.02
N PHE A 246 5.94 12.59 15.84
CA PHE A 246 4.97 11.68 16.47
C PHE A 246 5.37 11.39 17.93
N ASP A 247 4.39 11.24 18.82
CA ASP A 247 4.60 10.57 20.11
C ASP A 247 4.73 9.06 19.88
N THR A 248 5.96 8.56 19.99
CA THR A 248 6.29 7.18 19.62
C THR A 248 6.49 6.30 20.82
N VAL A 249 5.98 5.06 20.75
CA VAL A 249 6.43 4.00 21.65
C VAL A 249 7.84 3.57 21.25
N LYS A 250 8.76 3.60 22.22
CA LYS A 250 10.21 3.44 21.98
C LYS A 250 10.61 2.03 21.51
N LYS A 251 9.78 1.02 21.78
CA LYS A 251 10.04 -0.38 21.44
C LYS A 251 9.09 -0.86 20.34
N THR A 252 9.59 -1.74 19.47
CA THR A 252 8.73 -2.53 18.60
C THR A 252 7.92 -3.51 19.44
N ILE A 253 6.61 -3.57 19.19
CA ILE A 253 5.70 -4.49 19.87
C ILE A 253 5.73 -5.83 19.17
N VAL A 254 5.93 -6.92 19.92
CA VAL A 254 6.05 -8.29 19.37
C VAL A 254 5.09 -9.29 20.02
N SER A 255 4.30 -8.87 21.02
CA SER A 255 3.34 -9.73 21.74
C SER A 255 2.01 -9.02 22.00
N LEU A 256 0.94 -9.79 22.17
CA LEU A 256 -0.41 -9.27 22.46
C LEU A 256 -0.51 -8.60 23.83
N GLU A 257 0.22 -9.09 24.82
CA GLU A 257 0.28 -8.48 26.15
C GLU A 257 0.87 -7.07 26.08
N ASP A 258 2.04 -6.95 25.43
CA ASP A 258 2.71 -5.65 25.23
C ASP A 258 1.82 -4.71 24.42
N PHE A 259 1.17 -5.22 23.36
CA PHE A 259 0.24 -4.44 22.55
C PHE A 259 -0.92 -3.90 23.37
N SER A 260 -1.59 -4.76 24.16
CA SER A 260 -2.76 -4.38 24.97
C SER A 260 -2.40 -3.32 26.01
N LYS A 261 -1.28 -3.51 26.72
CA LYS A 261 -0.80 -2.52 27.71
C LYS A 261 -0.49 -1.18 27.06
N THR A 262 0.25 -1.21 25.95
CA THR A 262 0.65 0.00 25.22
C THR A 262 -0.57 0.75 24.68
N LEU A 263 -1.57 0.02 24.18
CA LEU A 263 -2.80 0.61 23.64
C LEU A 263 -3.60 1.35 24.73
N LEU A 264 -3.68 0.78 25.94
CA LEU A 264 -4.33 1.46 27.08
C LEU A 264 -3.62 2.78 27.42
N GLU A 265 -2.28 2.79 27.44
CA GLU A 265 -1.50 4.02 27.69
C GLU A 265 -1.73 5.08 26.59
N LEU A 266 -1.74 4.69 25.32
CA LEU A 266 -1.97 5.62 24.21
C LEU A 266 -3.37 6.19 24.16
N THR A 267 -4.38 5.36 24.44
CA THR A 267 -5.80 5.80 24.40
C THR A 267 -6.13 6.81 25.50
N SER A 268 -5.30 6.89 26.55
CA SER A 268 -5.43 7.91 27.59
C SER A 268 -4.94 9.31 27.16
N LYS A 269 -4.27 9.43 26.02
CA LYS A 269 -3.68 10.68 25.52
C LYS A 269 -4.27 11.07 24.18
N LYS A 270 -4.56 12.36 23.98
CA LYS A 270 -4.80 12.93 22.65
C LYS A 270 -3.48 13.29 21.98
N GLY A 271 -3.48 13.34 20.66
CA GLY A 271 -2.33 13.79 19.86
C GLY A 271 -2.01 12.87 18.70
N LEU A 272 -0.89 13.16 18.05
CA LEU A 272 -0.32 12.33 16.99
C LEU A 272 0.58 11.23 17.58
N LYS A 273 0.15 9.97 17.50
CA LYS A 273 0.79 8.81 18.13
C LYS A 273 1.25 7.79 17.08
N PHE A 274 2.32 7.05 17.38
CA PHE A 274 2.85 6.01 16.49
C PHE A 274 3.21 4.71 17.21
N LEU A 275 2.79 3.59 16.62
CA LEU A 275 3.14 2.22 17.03
C LEU A 275 3.73 1.42 15.86
N HIS A 276 4.81 0.72 16.14
CA HIS A 276 5.37 -0.31 15.25
C HIS A 276 5.14 -1.68 15.88
N VAL A 277 4.37 -2.52 15.19
CA VAL A 277 3.98 -3.85 15.65
C VAL A 277 4.51 -4.87 14.67
N LYS A 278 5.32 -5.80 15.17
CA LYS A 278 5.74 -6.97 14.40
C LYS A 278 4.62 -8.01 14.40
N CYS A 279 4.26 -8.51 13.22
CA CYS A 279 3.20 -9.50 13.10
C CYS A 279 3.51 -10.55 12.04
N GLY A 280 2.87 -11.71 12.20
CA GLY A 280 2.81 -12.76 11.19
C GLY A 280 1.76 -12.46 10.14
N THR A 281 1.45 -13.49 9.36
CA THR A 281 0.42 -13.44 8.32
C THR A 281 -0.72 -14.38 8.64
N ASP A 282 -1.95 -13.94 8.39
CA ASP A 282 -3.14 -14.79 8.45
C ASP A 282 -3.29 -15.67 7.18
N GLU A 283 -4.35 -16.47 7.09
CA GLU A 283 -4.82 -16.98 5.80
C GLU A 283 -5.43 -15.84 4.95
N GLU A 284 -5.87 -16.12 3.72
CA GLU A 284 -6.55 -15.10 2.91
C GLU A 284 -7.98 -14.87 3.44
N THR A 285 -8.28 -13.60 3.73
CA THR A 285 -9.61 -13.16 4.16
C THR A 285 -10.42 -12.63 2.97
N PRO A 286 -11.77 -12.71 3.04
CA PRO A 286 -12.62 -12.21 1.97
C PRO A 286 -12.45 -10.70 1.78
N ARG A 287 -12.63 -10.24 0.54
CA ARG A 287 -12.73 -8.81 0.27
C ARG A 287 -14.03 -8.26 0.88
N PRO A 288 -14.01 -7.05 1.47
CA PRO A 288 -15.24 -6.39 1.87
C PRO A 288 -16.13 -6.18 0.64
N PRO A 289 -17.46 -6.32 0.76
CA PRO A 289 -18.38 -6.05 -0.33
C PRO A 289 -18.26 -4.61 -0.86
N ILE A 290 -18.56 -4.42 -2.15
CA ILE A 290 -18.39 -3.13 -2.84
C ILE A 290 -19.19 -2.01 -2.19
N GLU A 291 -20.37 -2.31 -1.67
CA GLU A 291 -21.26 -1.39 -0.95
C GLU A 291 -20.71 -0.95 0.42
N VAL A 292 -19.82 -1.75 1.01
CA VAL A 292 -19.12 -1.41 2.26
C VAL A 292 -17.88 -0.57 1.98
N VAL A 293 -17.21 -0.81 0.85
CA VAL A 293 -15.99 -0.07 0.43
C VAL A 293 -16.33 1.28 -0.19
N LYS A 294 -17.36 1.35 -1.05
CA LYS A 294 -17.69 2.52 -1.86
C LYS A 294 -18.56 3.51 -1.08
N VAL A 295 -18.00 4.04 0.01
CA VAL A 295 -18.61 5.08 0.84
C VAL A 295 -17.82 6.38 0.73
N SER A 296 -18.51 7.52 0.79
CA SER A 296 -17.91 8.87 0.73
C SER A 296 -18.01 9.64 2.05
N THR A 297 -18.56 9.01 3.10
CA THR A 297 -18.76 9.61 4.42
C THR A 297 -18.46 8.59 5.52
N PHE A 298 -18.03 9.09 6.69
CA PHE A 298 -17.79 8.35 7.93
C PHE A 298 -17.81 9.30 9.14
#